data_AF-A0A328NDD6-F1
#
_entry.id   AF-A0A328NDD6-F1
#
_cell.length_a   1.000
_cell.length_b   1.000
_cell.length_c   1.000
_cell.angle_alpha   90.00
_cell.angle_beta   90.00
_cell.angle_gamma   90.00
#
_symmetry.space_group_name_H-M   'P 1'
#
loop_
_entity.id
_entity.type
_entity.pdbx_description
1 polymer ?
#
loop_
_entity_poly.entity_id
_entity_poly.type
_entity_poly.pdbx_seq_one_letter_code
_entity_poly.pdbx_strand_id
1 'polypeptide(L)'
;MRNGRRLAGGVAAALLMVTSLIGAAPSAASAAVTPTLTAAVTAKLLGTAELSAADVQPETRITVSRTSGRWAFGTAVALAPRQEDAHPTGSIFIARSEPAGWRIAFDGEAAFGALAAESPLMTSQEKGVLTTTPTPMYAGGDYRTGMALPFGVGQTWTLTSGPHGWGGTESPYSSVDLAGGDQVVRAARAGAAYTMCQGWIRVIHDRGYSTDYYHLWNSISVNGASVGQGAVLGNTGTDVTCGGAAYGRHVHFGLRQNSAYVPIAGHDIGKWVLANGAAAYQGGARHGSAWAGAGGGLYNYGALGFNQGVVDANGGGVLTRRAGPGTGYGSLGSVADGATVTISCSANGTSHTGRYGTTALWNRLSDGSWVSDAYLSTGVNGPINGWC
;
A
#
# COMPACT_ATOMS: atom_id res chain seq x y z
N MET A 1 103.77 -50.79 -24.89
CA MET A 1 102.72 -51.76 -25.26
C MET A 1 101.42 -51.00 -25.49
N ARG A 2 100.79 -51.22 -26.66
CA ARG A 2 99.39 -50.98 -27.07
C ARG A 2 98.73 -49.58 -26.89
N ASN A 3 98.55 -48.94 -28.05
CA ASN A 3 97.31 -48.36 -28.63
C ASN A 3 96.49 -47.32 -27.83
N GLY A 4 96.59 -46.06 -28.27
CA GLY A 4 95.66 -45.48 -29.27
C GLY A 4 94.26 -45.05 -28.83
N ARG A 5 93.94 -43.76 -28.92
CA ARG A 5 92.96 -43.14 -29.86
C ARG A 5 92.66 -41.68 -29.47
N ARG A 6 92.60 -40.83 -30.51
CA ARG A 6 92.16 -39.42 -30.51
C ARG A 6 90.65 -39.33 -30.31
N LEU A 7 90.16 -38.23 -29.73
CA LEU A 7 88.82 -37.69 -29.98
C LEU A 7 88.83 -36.15 -29.88
N ALA A 8 88.07 -35.53 -30.79
CA ALA A 8 88.05 -34.13 -31.15
C ALA A 8 87.23 -33.26 -30.18
N GLY A 9 87.66 -32.02 -29.96
CA GLY A 9 86.89 -30.97 -29.29
C GLY A 9 86.24 -30.05 -30.32
N GLY A 10 84.90 -30.03 -30.37
CA GLY A 10 84.11 -29.08 -31.15
C GLY A 10 83.84 -27.79 -30.37
N VAL A 11 83.94 -26.66 -31.05
CA VAL A 11 83.65 -25.31 -30.54
C VAL A 11 82.15 -25.02 -30.73
N ALA A 12 81.45 -24.65 -29.66
CA ALA A 12 80.05 -24.22 -29.70
C ALA A 12 79.96 -22.69 -29.63
N ALA A 13 79.24 -22.09 -30.58
CA ALA A 13 78.97 -20.66 -30.67
C ALA A 13 77.84 -20.24 -29.71
N ALA A 14 78.03 -19.14 -28.99
CA ALA A 14 77.03 -18.53 -28.12
C ALA A 14 76.17 -17.52 -28.90
N LEU A 15 74.86 -17.75 -28.95
CA LEU A 15 73.86 -16.80 -29.46
C LEU A 15 73.45 -15.84 -28.33
N LEU A 16 73.62 -14.53 -28.53
CA LEU A 16 73.00 -13.48 -27.71
C LEU A 16 71.52 -13.34 -28.11
N MET A 17 70.59 -13.58 -27.17
CA MET A 17 69.20 -13.12 -27.30
C MET A 17 69.04 -11.77 -26.61
N VAL A 18 68.63 -10.76 -27.37
CA VAL A 18 68.19 -9.46 -26.85
C VAL A 18 66.69 -9.58 -26.55
N THR A 19 66.32 -9.58 -25.28
CA THR A 19 64.93 -9.52 -24.82
C THR A 19 64.45 -8.07 -24.79
N SER A 20 63.62 -7.69 -25.74
CA SER A 20 62.91 -6.41 -25.76
C SER A 20 61.82 -6.40 -24.68
N LEU A 21 62.03 -5.64 -23.60
CA LEU A 21 61.01 -5.33 -22.60
C LEU A 21 60.05 -4.28 -23.18
N ILE A 22 58.89 -4.72 -23.66
CA ILE A 22 57.75 -3.83 -23.95
C ILE A 22 57.11 -3.49 -22.60
N GLY A 23 57.38 -2.28 -22.09
CA GLY A 23 56.69 -1.73 -20.92
C GLY A 23 55.22 -1.47 -21.27
N ALA A 24 54.31 -2.29 -20.77
CA ALA A 24 52.89 -1.97 -20.78
C ALA A 24 52.66 -0.78 -19.85
N ALA A 25 52.26 0.37 -20.41
CA ALA A 25 51.76 1.48 -19.62
C ALA A 25 50.54 1.01 -18.82
N PRO A 26 50.38 1.41 -17.53
CA PRO A 26 49.19 1.08 -16.79
C PRO A 26 48.00 1.73 -17.50
N SER A 27 47.05 0.91 -17.96
CA SER A 27 45.74 1.40 -18.37
C SER A 27 45.20 2.21 -17.20
N ALA A 28 45.04 3.52 -17.40
CA ALA A 28 44.34 4.37 -16.45
C ALA A 28 42.93 3.79 -16.31
N ALA A 29 42.66 3.11 -15.20
CA ALA A 29 41.33 2.69 -14.85
C ALA A 29 40.46 3.96 -14.82
N SER A 30 39.55 4.10 -15.78
CA SER A 30 38.56 5.15 -15.79
C SER A 30 37.88 5.13 -14.42
N ALA A 31 38.07 6.17 -13.61
CA ALA A 31 37.34 6.32 -12.36
C ALA A 31 35.85 6.31 -12.74
N ALA A 32 35.12 5.27 -12.30
CA ALA A 32 33.69 5.16 -12.58
C ALA A 32 33.01 6.42 -12.01
N VAL A 33 32.40 7.23 -12.88
CA VAL A 33 31.68 8.43 -12.47
C VAL A 33 30.52 7.97 -11.59
N THR A 34 30.53 8.39 -10.32
CA THR A 34 29.41 8.11 -9.42
C THR A 34 28.15 8.79 -9.96
N PRO A 35 27.04 8.07 -10.20
CA PRO A 35 25.82 8.68 -10.73
C PRO A 35 25.28 9.72 -9.75
N THR A 36 24.65 10.77 -10.29
CA THR A 36 23.87 11.69 -9.46
C THR A 36 22.79 10.90 -8.71
N LEU A 37 22.36 11.39 -7.54
CA LEU A 37 21.29 10.74 -6.78
C LEU A 37 20.05 10.48 -7.64
N THR A 38 19.62 11.49 -8.39
CA THR A 38 18.46 11.39 -9.30
C THR A 38 18.65 10.27 -10.32
N ALA A 39 19.81 10.18 -10.98
CA ALA A 39 20.08 9.11 -11.94
C ALA A 39 20.08 7.72 -11.28
N ALA A 40 20.64 7.59 -10.08
CA ALA A 40 20.66 6.33 -9.33
C ALA A 40 19.26 5.89 -8.89
N VAL A 41 18.42 6.83 -8.44
CA VAL A 41 17.03 6.55 -8.07
C VAL A 41 16.20 6.19 -9.30
N THR A 42 16.34 6.92 -10.41
CA THR A 42 15.69 6.60 -11.68
C THR A 42 16.08 5.20 -12.17
N ALA A 43 17.37 4.86 -12.17
CA ALA A 43 17.83 3.53 -12.59
C ALA A 43 17.25 2.40 -11.73
N LYS A 44 17.16 2.61 -10.41
CA LYS A 44 16.52 1.65 -9.51
C LYS A 44 15.02 1.54 -9.74
N LEU A 45 14.34 2.67 -9.93
CA LEU A 45 12.89 2.74 -10.17
C LEU A 45 12.49 2.01 -11.46
N LEU A 46 13.28 2.16 -12.53
CA LEU A 46 13.03 1.55 -13.83
C LEU A 46 13.52 0.09 -13.93
N GLY A 47 14.21 -0.41 -12.91
CA GLY A 47 14.64 -1.80 -12.83
C GLY A 47 15.59 -2.23 -13.96
N THR A 48 16.89 -1.92 -13.85
CA THR A 48 17.88 -2.58 -14.73
C THR A 48 18.04 -4.06 -14.38
N ALA A 49 17.18 -4.91 -14.94
CA ALA A 49 17.52 -6.18 -15.59
C ALA A 49 16.33 -6.81 -16.36
N GLU A 50 15.61 -6.06 -17.21
CA GLU A 50 15.12 -6.57 -18.51
C GLU A 50 15.02 -5.37 -19.47
N LEU A 51 16.14 -5.07 -20.11
CA LEU A 51 16.16 -4.18 -21.27
C LEU A 51 15.67 -5.00 -22.47
N SER A 52 14.38 -4.95 -22.77
CA SER A 52 13.92 -5.23 -24.13
C SER A 52 14.03 -3.93 -24.94
N ALA A 53 14.71 -4.00 -26.09
CA ALA A 53 15.12 -2.86 -26.88
C ALA A 53 14.00 -2.26 -27.75
N ALA A 54 12.75 -2.23 -27.27
CA ALA A 54 11.60 -1.82 -28.09
C ALA A 54 10.63 -0.81 -27.45
N ASP A 55 10.65 -0.58 -26.13
CA ASP A 55 9.71 0.35 -25.50
C ASP A 55 10.39 1.64 -25.01
N VAL A 56 9.76 2.78 -25.32
CA VAL A 56 10.12 4.10 -24.81
C VAL A 56 10.11 4.03 -23.28
N GLN A 57 11.26 4.28 -22.65
CA GLN A 57 11.36 4.31 -21.19
C GLN A 57 10.38 5.32 -20.62
N PRO A 58 9.60 4.97 -19.57
CA PRO A 58 8.68 5.92 -18.97
C PRO A 58 9.46 7.10 -18.39
N GLU A 59 8.95 8.31 -18.62
CA GLU A 59 9.49 9.51 -17.98
C GLU A 59 9.42 9.32 -16.46
N THR A 60 10.44 9.77 -15.73
CA THR A 60 10.47 9.65 -14.26
C THR A 60 10.50 11.02 -13.60
N ARG A 61 9.87 11.11 -12.43
CA ARG A 61 9.89 12.29 -11.57
C ARG A 61 10.45 11.92 -10.22
N ILE A 62 11.68 12.37 -9.97
CA ILE A 62 12.36 12.18 -8.69
C ILE A 62 12.37 13.51 -7.95
N THR A 63 11.70 13.54 -6.79
CA THR A 63 11.64 14.73 -5.94
C THR A 63 12.43 14.48 -4.66
N VAL A 64 13.59 15.12 -4.52
CA VAL A 64 14.36 15.10 -3.27
C VAL A 64 13.77 16.14 -2.34
N SER A 65 13.12 15.70 -1.26
CA SER A 65 12.43 16.58 -0.32
C SER A 65 13.29 17.02 0.86
N ARG A 66 14.26 16.18 1.27
CA ARG A 66 15.10 16.37 2.45
C ARG A 66 16.51 15.84 2.22
N THR A 67 17.51 16.54 2.73
CA THR A 67 18.92 16.13 2.70
C THR A 67 19.62 16.47 4.02
N SER A 68 20.60 15.66 4.41
CA SER A 68 21.45 15.89 5.59
C SER A 68 22.74 15.08 5.48
N GLY A 69 23.86 15.78 5.27
CA GLY A 69 25.15 15.14 4.99
C GLY A 69 25.06 14.16 3.81
N ARG A 70 25.31 12.88 4.08
CA ARG A 70 25.26 11.79 3.09
C ARG A 70 23.85 11.24 2.84
N TRP A 71 22.82 11.77 3.47
CA TRP A 71 21.45 11.25 3.39
C TRP A 71 20.57 12.10 2.49
N ALA A 72 19.68 11.43 1.76
CA ALA A 72 18.60 12.05 1.01
C ALA A 72 17.31 11.25 1.15
N PHE A 73 16.18 11.94 1.08
CA PHE A 73 14.85 11.36 1.19
C PHE A 73 13.87 12.07 0.24
N GLY A 74 12.95 11.33 -0.37
CA GLY A 74 12.06 11.90 -1.38
C GLY A 74 11.01 10.94 -1.93
N THR A 75 10.37 11.36 -3.01
CA THR A 75 9.44 10.54 -3.82
C THR A 75 10.04 10.24 -5.18
N ALA A 76 9.73 9.07 -5.71
CA ALA A 76 10.14 8.60 -7.03
C ALA A 76 8.91 8.07 -7.75
N VAL A 77 8.58 8.65 -8.90
CA VAL A 77 7.39 8.29 -9.70
C VAL A 77 7.79 7.97 -11.13
N ALA A 78 7.34 6.83 -11.64
CA ALA A 78 7.35 6.51 -13.06
C ALA A 78 6.04 7.01 -13.64
N LEU A 79 6.11 7.96 -14.57
CA LEU A 79 4.96 8.54 -15.23
C LEU A 79 4.39 7.53 -16.23
N ALA A 80 3.10 7.68 -16.52
CA ALA A 80 2.44 6.89 -17.55
C ALA A 80 1.95 7.78 -18.70
N PRO A 81 1.72 7.20 -19.90
CA PRO A 81 1.00 7.90 -20.97
C PRO A 81 -0.39 8.36 -20.50
N ARG A 82 -0.89 9.44 -21.09
CA ARG A 82 -2.24 9.97 -20.82
C ARG A 82 -3.29 9.25 -21.66
N GLN A 83 -3.58 8.01 -21.28
CA GLN A 83 -4.56 7.15 -21.94
C GLN A 83 -5.22 6.23 -20.91
N GLU A 84 -6.32 5.60 -21.32
CA GLU A 84 -7.02 4.60 -20.52
C GLU A 84 -6.11 3.41 -20.17
N ASP A 85 -6.32 2.81 -19.01
CA ASP A 85 -5.56 1.68 -18.45
C ASP A 85 -4.06 1.91 -18.19
N ALA A 86 -3.52 3.08 -18.53
CA ALA A 86 -2.17 3.50 -18.17
C ALA A 86 -2.16 4.16 -16.78
N HIS A 87 -1.16 3.89 -15.95
CA HIS A 87 -1.12 4.46 -14.60
C HIS A 87 0.29 4.70 -14.10
N PRO A 88 0.51 5.81 -13.39
CA PRO A 88 1.79 6.03 -12.76
C PRO A 88 2.01 5.05 -11.61
N THR A 89 3.27 4.71 -11.37
CA THR A 89 3.70 3.98 -10.18
C THR A 89 4.64 4.87 -9.38
N GLY A 90 4.61 4.73 -8.05
CA GLY A 90 5.33 5.66 -7.19
C GLY A 90 5.67 5.06 -5.84
N SER A 91 6.86 5.44 -5.37
CA SER A 91 7.44 5.05 -4.09
C SER A 91 8.03 6.25 -3.36
N ILE A 92 8.09 6.21 -2.04
CA ILE A 92 9.01 7.05 -1.29
C ILE A 92 10.37 6.36 -1.23
N PHE A 93 11.45 7.12 -1.22
CA PHE A 93 12.80 6.58 -1.16
C PHE A 93 13.60 7.21 -0.04
N ILE A 94 14.50 6.40 0.49
CA ILE A 94 15.61 6.87 1.33
C ILE A 94 16.92 6.42 0.70
N ALA A 95 17.88 7.33 0.70
CA ALA A 95 19.18 7.12 0.07
C ALA A 95 20.31 7.58 0.99
N ARG A 96 21.40 6.82 0.99
CA ARG A 96 22.65 7.16 1.65
C ARG A 96 23.80 7.05 0.66
N SER A 97 24.57 8.14 0.50
CA SER A 97 25.80 8.13 -0.29
C SER A 97 26.83 7.24 0.40
N GLU A 98 27.50 6.39 -0.37
CA GLU A 98 28.54 5.43 0.00
C GLU A 98 29.70 5.55 -1.00
N PRO A 99 30.91 5.06 -0.70
CA PRO A 99 32.05 5.15 -1.62
C PRO A 99 31.78 4.53 -3.00
N ALA A 100 30.95 3.49 -3.07
CA ALA A 100 30.58 2.79 -4.29
C ALA A 100 29.36 3.41 -5.02
N GLY A 101 28.76 4.48 -4.48
CA GLY A 101 27.59 5.13 -5.06
C GLY A 101 26.49 5.40 -4.05
N TRP A 102 25.22 5.21 -4.44
CA TRP A 102 24.09 5.44 -3.56
C TRP A 102 23.46 4.11 -3.14
N ARG A 103 23.36 3.90 -1.82
CA ARG A 103 22.49 2.86 -1.29
C ARG A 103 21.08 3.43 -1.18
N ILE A 104 20.16 2.93 -1.98
CA ILE A 104 18.77 3.43 -2.10
C ILE A 104 17.82 2.31 -1.67
N ALA A 105 16.77 2.63 -0.94
CA ALA A 105 15.64 1.74 -0.69
C ALA A 105 14.32 2.48 -0.92
N PHE A 106 13.34 1.75 -1.47
CA PHE A 106 11.95 2.20 -1.62
C PHE A 106 11.07 1.64 -0.50
N ASP A 107 9.96 2.32 -0.18
CA ASP A 107 8.99 1.77 0.77
C ASP A 107 8.49 0.39 0.33
N GLY A 108 8.34 -0.52 1.29
CA GLY A 108 8.06 -1.93 1.06
C GLY A 108 9.29 -2.82 0.96
N GLU A 109 10.47 -2.28 0.66
CA GLU A 109 11.71 -3.05 0.70
C GLU A 109 12.20 -3.24 2.14
N ALA A 110 12.70 -4.44 2.46
CA ALA A 110 13.28 -4.73 3.78
C ALA A 110 14.42 -3.77 4.16
N ALA A 111 15.19 -3.30 3.17
CA ALA A 111 16.28 -2.34 3.38
C ALA A 111 15.80 -0.94 3.79
N PHE A 112 14.54 -0.59 3.51
CA PHE A 112 13.99 0.72 3.81
C PHE A 112 13.94 0.97 5.31
N GLY A 113 13.39 0.04 6.09
CA GLY A 113 13.28 0.17 7.54
C GLY A 113 14.65 0.36 8.21
N ALA A 114 15.67 -0.39 7.75
CA ALA A 114 17.04 -0.26 8.25
C ALA A 114 17.65 1.12 7.96
N LEU A 115 17.55 1.58 6.70
CA LEU A 115 18.03 2.92 6.33
C LEU A 115 17.26 4.03 7.04
N ALA A 116 15.93 3.90 7.17
CA ALA A 116 15.08 4.87 7.83
C ALA A 116 15.36 4.96 9.35
N ALA A 117 15.71 3.85 9.99
CA ALA A 117 16.11 3.84 11.41
C ALA A 117 17.44 4.59 11.64
N GLU A 118 18.42 4.39 10.76
CA GLU A 118 19.75 5.05 10.81
C GLU A 118 19.72 6.53 10.39
N SER A 119 18.76 6.91 9.54
CA SER A 119 18.73 8.25 8.95
C SER A 119 18.33 9.35 9.94
N PRO A 120 19.01 10.51 9.88
CA PRO A 120 18.58 11.71 10.61
C PRO A 120 17.40 12.44 9.95
N LEU A 121 16.96 12.02 8.75
CA LEU A 121 15.92 12.72 7.98
C LEU A 121 14.48 12.37 8.39
N MET A 122 14.30 11.31 9.15
CA MET A 122 12.98 10.78 9.49
C MET A 122 12.47 11.36 10.80
N THR A 123 11.26 11.91 10.76
CA THR A 123 10.53 12.33 11.96
C THR A 123 10.13 11.12 12.80
N SER A 124 9.87 11.33 14.09
CA SER A 124 9.41 10.25 14.98
C SER A 124 8.13 9.57 14.50
N GLN A 125 7.23 10.34 13.88
CA GLN A 125 5.98 9.80 13.32
C GLN A 125 6.24 8.93 12.09
N GLU A 126 7.07 9.40 11.14
CA GLU A 126 7.47 8.61 9.98
C GLU A 126 8.14 7.32 10.41
N LYS A 127 9.01 7.36 11.43
CA LYS A 127 9.59 6.14 11.99
C LYS A 127 8.49 5.18 12.49
N GLY A 128 7.47 5.69 13.18
CA GLY A 128 6.35 4.88 13.66
C GLY A 128 5.53 4.17 12.58
N VAL A 129 5.47 4.70 11.36
CA VAL A 129 4.68 4.11 10.25
C VAL A 129 5.52 3.45 9.15
N LEU A 130 6.81 3.83 9.00
CA LEU A 130 7.68 3.37 7.91
C LEU A 130 8.78 2.38 8.32
N THR A 131 9.08 2.27 9.62
CA THR A 131 10.10 1.31 10.09
C THR A 131 9.52 0.02 10.63
N THR A 132 8.19 -0.01 10.82
CA THR A 132 7.48 -1.23 11.18
C THR A 132 7.12 -1.96 9.89
N THR A 133 7.62 -3.19 9.72
CA THR A 133 7.10 -4.13 8.72
C THR A 133 6.03 -4.97 9.40
N PRO A 134 4.74 -4.65 9.26
CA PRO A 134 3.71 -5.48 9.84
C PRO A 134 3.58 -6.77 9.04
N THR A 135 3.27 -7.86 9.75
CA THR A 135 2.79 -9.10 9.13
C THR A 135 1.65 -8.76 8.16
N PRO A 136 1.62 -9.30 6.93
CA PRO A 136 0.55 -8.99 5.98
C PRO A 136 -0.81 -9.38 6.58
N MET A 137 -1.57 -8.38 7.04
CA MET A 137 -2.79 -8.60 7.82
C MET A 137 -3.87 -9.23 6.93
N TYR A 138 -3.99 -8.74 5.70
CA TYR A 138 -4.91 -9.30 4.71
C TYR A 138 -4.60 -10.79 4.44
N ALA A 139 -3.31 -11.15 4.27
CA ALA A 139 -2.93 -12.56 4.08
C ALA A 139 -3.25 -13.44 5.32
N GLY A 140 -3.31 -12.82 6.50
CA GLY A 140 -3.77 -13.45 7.74
C GLY A 140 -5.29 -13.41 7.94
N GLY A 141 -6.07 -12.90 6.99
CA GLY A 141 -7.52 -12.79 7.09
C GLY A 141 -8.03 -11.63 7.96
N ASP A 142 -7.19 -10.63 8.25
CA ASP A 142 -7.58 -9.39 8.93
C ASP A 142 -7.76 -8.26 7.91
N TYR A 143 -9.02 -7.94 7.68
CA TYR A 143 -9.50 -6.93 6.73
C TYR A 143 -9.80 -5.59 7.41
N ARG A 144 -9.47 -5.43 8.69
CA ARG A 144 -9.77 -4.23 9.46
C ARG A 144 -8.83 -3.09 9.10
N THR A 145 -9.36 -2.03 8.52
CA THR A 145 -8.55 -0.86 8.12
C THR A 145 -8.55 0.25 9.16
N GLY A 146 -9.65 0.40 9.91
CA GLY A 146 -9.89 1.56 10.78
C GLY A 146 -9.99 2.87 10.00
N MET A 147 -10.42 2.83 8.75
CA MET A 147 -10.57 3.98 7.85
C MET A 147 -12.02 4.47 7.81
N ALA A 148 -12.21 5.78 7.68
CA ALA A 148 -13.44 6.38 7.20
C ALA A 148 -13.45 6.42 5.66
N LEU A 149 -14.59 6.75 5.03
CA LEU A 149 -14.58 7.09 3.60
C LEU A 149 -13.81 8.41 3.37
N PRO A 150 -13.23 8.64 2.18
CA PRO A 150 -12.32 9.76 1.91
C PRO A 150 -13.02 11.10 1.68
N PHE A 151 -14.13 11.34 2.37
CA PHE A 151 -14.92 12.58 2.34
C PHE A 151 -15.54 12.86 3.71
N GLY A 152 -16.33 13.93 3.88
CA GLY A 152 -16.84 14.32 5.20
C GLY A 152 -17.69 13.24 5.89
N VAL A 153 -17.43 12.97 7.17
CA VAL A 153 -18.33 12.15 8.01
C VAL A 153 -19.71 12.82 8.04
N GLY A 154 -20.77 12.04 7.84
CA GLY A 154 -22.13 12.55 7.73
C GLY A 154 -22.56 12.97 6.32
N GLN A 155 -21.66 12.92 5.33
CA GLN A 155 -22.03 13.13 3.92
C GLN A 155 -22.33 11.79 3.23
N THR A 156 -22.99 11.88 2.07
CA THR A 156 -23.14 10.78 1.11
C THR A 156 -22.51 11.19 -0.20
N TRP A 157 -21.61 10.36 -0.73
CA TRP A 157 -21.05 10.49 -2.08
C TRP A 157 -21.42 9.27 -2.91
N THR A 158 -21.39 9.42 -4.22
CA THR A 158 -21.63 8.31 -5.16
C THR A 158 -20.38 7.47 -5.30
N LEU A 159 -20.53 6.15 -5.21
CA LEU A 159 -19.58 5.16 -5.72
C LEU A 159 -19.70 5.16 -7.24
N THR A 160 -18.98 6.03 -7.94
CA THR A 160 -19.18 6.26 -9.38
C THR A 160 -18.82 5.04 -10.21
N SER A 161 -17.89 4.22 -9.71
CA SER A 161 -17.56 2.90 -10.22
C SER A 161 -17.31 1.94 -9.06
N GLY A 162 -17.60 0.65 -9.24
CA GLY A 162 -17.27 -0.39 -8.26
C GLY A 162 -15.77 -0.72 -8.26
N PRO A 163 -15.33 -1.71 -7.46
CA PRO A 163 -13.93 -2.09 -7.39
C PRO A 163 -13.24 -2.36 -8.74
N HIS A 164 -12.03 -1.85 -8.89
CA HIS A 164 -11.19 -1.99 -10.08
C HIS A 164 -9.70 -1.89 -9.71
N GLY A 165 -8.80 -2.21 -10.64
CA GLY A 165 -7.36 -2.04 -10.46
C GLY A 165 -6.96 -0.58 -10.27
N TRP A 166 -5.73 -0.33 -9.85
CA TRP A 166 -5.19 1.04 -9.78
C TRP A 166 -5.04 1.65 -11.19
N GLY A 167 -4.71 0.81 -12.17
CA GLY A 167 -4.69 1.15 -13.59
C GLY A 167 -6.04 1.09 -14.26
N GLY A 168 -6.94 0.26 -13.74
CA GLY A 168 -8.29 0.08 -14.24
C GLY A 168 -8.68 -1.38 -14.28
N THR A 169 -8.34 -2.08 -15.35
CA THR A 169 -8.81 -3.47 -15.52
C THR A 169 -7.97 -4.53 -14.82
N GLU A 170 -6.78 -4.21 -14.34
CA GLU A 170 -5.84 -5.19 -13.79
C GLU A 170 -6.22 -5.66 -12.38
N SER A 171 -5.75 -6.86 -12.05
CA SER A 171 -5.87 -7.40 -10.68
C SER A 171 -4.60 -7.12 -9.87
N PRO A 172 -4.72 -6.95 -8.54
CA PRO A 172 -5.97 -6.99 -7.77
C PRO A 172 -6.80 -5.70 -7.92
N TYR A 173 -8.14 -5.82 -7.82
CA TYR A 173 -9.02 -4.67 -7.72
C TYR A 173 -8.79 -3.95 -6.39
N SER A 174 -7.99 -2.90 -6.43
CA SER A 174 -7.45 -2.19 -5.27
C SER A 174 -8.04 -0.80 -5.09
N SER A 175 -8.87 -0.36 -6.03
CA SER A 175 -9.39 1.00 -6.09
C SER A 175 -10.90 1.05 -6.24
N VAL A 176 -11.45 2.21 -5.88
CA VAL A 176 -12.83 2.64 -6.18
C VAL A 176 -12.84 4.12 -6.56
N ASP A 177 -13.83 4.53 -7.35
CA ASP A 177 -14.01 5.94 -7.70
C ASP A 177 -15.18 6.54 -6.91
N LEU A 178 -14.95 7.71 -6.33
CA LEU A 178 -15.91 8.40 -5.50
C LEU A 178 -16.07 9.85 -5.94
N ALA A 179 -17.31 10.32 -6.02
CA ALA A 179 -17.60 11.73 -6.31
C ALA A 179 -18.93 12.16 -5.66
N GLY A 180 -19.05 13.43 -5.32
CA GLY A 180 -20.30 13.99 -4.78
C GLY A 180 -20.05 15.02 -3.69
N GLY A 181 -21.10 15.26 -2.89
CA GLY A 181 -21.08 16.16 -1.75
C GLY A 181 -20.38 17.49 -2.00
N ASP A 182 -19.50 17.89 -1.07
CA ASP A 182 -18.73 19.14 -1.13
C ASP A 182 -17.49 19.07 -2.05
N GLN A 183 -17.26 17.91 -2.69
CA GLN A 183 -16.10 17.65 -3.54
C GLN A 183 -14.75 17.79 -2.82
N VAL A 184 -14.73 17.82 -1.48
CA VAL A 184 -13.51 17.91 -0.67
C VAL A 184 -13.05 16.51 -0.29
N VAL A 185 -11.88 16.13 -0.82
CA VAL A 185 -11.26 14.83 -0.54
C VAL A 185 -10.48 14.93 0.76
N ARG A 186 -10.68 13.93 1.61
CA ARG A 186 -10.15 13.89 2.97
C ARG A 186 -9.39 12.61 3.23
N ALA A 187 -8.39 12.69 4.11
CA ALA A 187 -7.65 11.52 4.57
C ALA A 187 -8.60 10.53 5.25
N ALA A 188 -8.68 9.31 4.70
CA ALA A 188 -9.48 8.22 5.21
C ALA A 188 -9.06 7.79 6.63
N ARG A 189 -7.78 8.00 6.97
CA ARG A 189 -7.20 7.69 8.27
C ARG A 189 -5.97 8.55 8.54
N ALA A 190 -5.61 8.71 9.81
CA ALA A 190 -4.40 9.44 10.20
C ALA A 190 -3.13 8.77 9.65
N GLY A 191 -2.11 9.56 9.34
CA GLY A 191 -0.87 9.05 8.77
C GLY A 191 0.12 10.13 8.35
N ALA A 192 1.18 9.71 7.65
CA ALA A 192 2.15 10.60 7.01
C ALA A 192 1.79 10.79 5.53
N ALA A 193 1.55 12.04 5.11
CA ALA A 193 1.13 12.39 3.77
C ALA A 193 2.30 12.81 2.86
N TYR A 194 2.26 12.35 1.61
CA TYR A 194 3.27 12.62 0.58
C TYR A 194 2.61 13.01 -0.74
N THR A 195 3.10 14.06 -1.36
CA THR A 195 2.80 14.40 -2.74
C THR A 195 3.66 13.51 -3.64
N MET A 196 3.02 12.49 -4.23
CA MET A 196 3.66 11.62 -5.21
C MET A 196 3.78 12.37 -6.54
N CYS A 197 2.72 13.08 -6.90
CA CYS A 197 2.63 13.92 -8.07
C CYS A 197 1.62 15.05 -7.83
N GLN A 198 1.58 16.04 -8.72
CA GLN A 198 0.42 16.92 -8.78
C GLN A 198 -0.85 16.07 -8.94
N GLY A 199 -1.85 16.33 -8.10
CA GLY A 199 -3.10 15.57 -8.08
C GLY A 199 -3.01 14.16 -7.48
N TRP A 200 -1.84 13.73 -7.01
CA TRP A 200 -1.65 12.43 -6.35
C TRP A 200 -1.05 12.58 -4.95
N ILE A 201 -1.86 12.32 -3.94
CA ILE A 201 -1.43 12.24 -2.54
C ILE A 201 -1.44 10.79 -2.08
N ARG A 202 -0.39 10.37 -1.38
CA ARG A 202 -0.35 9.13 -0.61
C ARG A 202 -0.40 9.45 0.88
N VAL A 203 -1.20 8.73 1.65
CA VAL A 203 -1.16 8.76 3.12
C VAL A 203 -0.74 7.39 3.63
N ILE A 204 0.35 7.33 4.38
CA ILE A 204 0.89 6.10 4.96
C ILE A 204 0.45 6.02 6.42
N HIS A 205 -0.29 4.97 6.76
CA HIS A 205 -0.92 4.77 8.05
C HIS A 205 -0.09 3.81 8.91
N ASP A 206 -0.47 3.69 10.19
CA ASP A 206 -0.02 2.55 10.99
C ASP A 206 -0.59 1.23 10.42
N ARG A 207 -0.18 0.08 10.99
CA ARG A 207 -0.62 -1.26 10.58
C ARG A 207 -0.27 -1.62 9.13
N GLY A 208 0.61 -0.84 8.49
CA GLY A 208 1.16 -1.12 7.15
C GLY A 208 0.23 -0.77 6.01
N TYR A 209 -0.94 -0.20 6.29
CA TYR A 209 -1.82 0.30 5.26
C TYR A 209 -1.32 1.65 4.73
N SER A 210 -1.55 1.89 3.45
CA SER A 210 -1.52 3.23 2.87
C SER A 210 -2.70 3.42 1.92
N THR A 211 -3.07 4.68 1.70
CA THR A 211 -4.14 5.05 0.78
C THR A 211 -3.61 6.05 -0.23
N ASP A 212 -3.95 5.83 -1.49
CA ASP A 212 -3.65 6.73 -2.60
C ASP A 212 -4.92 7.48 -3.03
N TYR A 213 -4.77 8.77 -3.27
CA TYR A 213 -5.84 9.68 -3.69
C TYR A 213 -5.39 10.35 -4.98
N TYR A 214 -5.99 9.96 -6.11
CA TYR A 214 -5.63 10.45 -7.43
C TYR A 214 -6.75 11.20 -8.14
N HIS A 215 -6.36 11.88 -9.21
CA HIS A 215 -7.11 12.89 -9.97
C HIS A 215 -7.43 14.16 -9.21
N LEU A 216 -6.75 14.44 -8.10
CA LEU A 216 -7.11 15.57 -7.26
C LEU A 216 -6.85 16.92 -7.93
N TRP A 217 -7.80 17.84 -7.78
CA TRP A 217 -7.59 19.26 -8.04
C TRP A 217 -7.27 19.99 -6.73
N ASN A 218 -6.53 21.10 -6.80
CA ASN A 218 -6.19 21.92 -5.62
C ASN A 218 -5.65 21.07 -4.45
N SER A 219 -4.84 20.06 -4.78
CA SER A 219 -4.26 19.15 -3.80
C SER A 219 -3.20 19.86 -2.97
N ILE A 220 -3.08 19.46 -1.71
CA ILE A 220 -2.00 19.92 -0.84
C ILE A 220 -0.61 19.55 -1.44
N SER A 221 0.42 20.29 -1.04
CA SER A 221 1.82 19.95 -1.33
C SER A 221 2.53 19.64 -0.02
N VAL A 222 2.82 18.36 0.21
CA VAL A 222 3.34 17.85 1.49
C VAL A 222 4.35 16.73 1.27
N ASN A 223 5.33 16.61 2.17
CA ASN A 223 6.34 15.55 2.10
C ASN A 223 6.66 15.06 3.51
N GLY A 224 5.89 14.10 4.01
CA GLY A 224 6.01 13.54 5.36
C GLY A 224 5.21 14.29 6.43
N ALA A 225 4.25 15.13 6.02
CA ALA A 225 3.43 15.87 6.97
C ALA A 225 2.43 14.95 7.68
N SER A 226 2.23 15.18 8.98
CA SER A 226 1.19 14.51 9.75
C SER A 226 -0.19 14.97 9.31
N VAL A 227 -1.07 14.02 8.99
CA VAL A 227 -2.48 14.29 8.74
C VAL A 227 -3.34 13.46 9.68
N GLY A 228 -4.40 14.05 10.21
CA GLY A 228 -5.45 13.34 10.93
C GLY A 228 -6.49 12.76 9.97
N GLN A 229 -7.30 11.80 10.43
CA GLN A 229 -8.51 11.39 9.70
C GLN A 229 -9.38 12.63 9.44
N GLY A 230 -9.88 12.78 8.22
CA GLY A 230 -10.73 13.91 7.82
C GLY A 230 -9.97 15.18 7.40
N ALA A 231 -8.64 15.20 7.52
CA ALA A 231 -7.81 16.29 7.02
C ALA A 231 -8.00 16.46 5.51
N VAL A 232 -8.10 17.71 5.04
CA VAL A 232 -8.29 18.01 3.62
C VAL A 232 -7.02 17.69 2.85
N LEU A 233 -7.14 16.90 1.79
CA LEU A 233 -6.04 16.54 0.88
C LEU A 233 -6.13 17.27 -0.46
N GLY A 234 -7.32 17.74 -0.80
CA GLY A 234 -7.61 18.45 -2.03
C GLY A 234 -9.07 18.34 -2.37
N ASN A 235 -9.37 18.46 -3.65
CA ASN A 235 -10.70 18.28 -4.20
C ASN A 235 -10.69 17.16 -5.23
N THR A 236 -11.83 16.52 -5.45
CA THR A 236 -12.02 15.67 -6.64
C THR A 236 -11.66 16.45 -7.91
N GLY A 237 -11.17 15.78 -8.93
CA GLY A 237 -10.72 16.44 -10.15
C GLY A 237 -10.57 15.46 -11.31
N THR A 238 -9.76 15.86 -12.28
CA THR A 238 -9.38 15.07 -13.46
C THR A 238 -7.88 15.20 -13.75
N ASP A 239 -7.07 15.48 -12.71
CA ASP A 239 -5.62 15.68 -12.91
C ASP A 239 -4.98 14.36 -13.34
N VAL A 240 -4.32 14.38 -14.49
CA VAL A 240 -3.58 13.26 -15.07
C VAL A 240 -2.15 13.69 -15.41
N THR A 241 -1.60 14.62 -14.64
CA THR A 241 -0.24 15.15 -14.83
C THR A 241 0.80 14.03 -14.78
N CYS A 242 0.52 12.97 -14.01
CA CYS A 242 1.37 11.79 -13.95
C CYS A 242 0.95 10.63 -14.87
N GLY A 243 -0.07 10.81 -15.70
CA GLY A 243 -0.56 9.79 -16.63
C GLY A 243 -1.94 9.24 -16.26
N GLY A 244 -2.41 8.32 -17.11
CA GLY A 244 -3.75 7.77 -17.04
C GLY A 244 -4.81 8.67 -17.65
N ALA A 245 -6.07 8.33 -17.38
CA ALA A 245 -7.25 9.03 -17.90
C ALA A 245 -8.27 9.29 -16.80
N ALA A 246 -8.98 10.41 -16.92
CA ALA A 246 -10.13 10.74 -16.08
C ALA A 246 -11.15 11.52 -16.92
N TYR A 247 -12.34 10.95 -17.09
CA TYR A 247 -13.39 11.52 -17.97
C TYR A 247 -14.36 12.45 -17.25
N GLY A 248 -14.35 12.42 -15.92
CA GLY A 248 -15.22 13.21 -15.07
C GLY A 248 -14.60 13.40 -13.70
N ARG A 249 -15.08 14.40 -12.97
CA ARG A 249 -14.53 14.78 -11.67
C ARG A 249 -14.80 13.70 -10.61
N HIS A 250 -13.74 13.07 -10.09
CA HIS A 250 -13.82 12.10 -9.00
C HIS A 250 -12.51 12.08 -8.19
N VAL A 251 -12.48 11.30 -7.11
CA VAL A 251 -11.23 10.79 -6.53
C VAL A 251 -11.13 9.31 -6.86
N HIS A 252 -10.00 8.93 -7.45
CA HIS A 252 -9.61 7.54 -7.57
C HIS A 252 -8.88 7.15 -6.28
N PHE A 253 -9.55 6.34 -5.45
CA PHE A 253 -9.10 5.98 -4.11
C PHE A 253 -8.54 4.56 -4.12
N GLY A 254 -7.24 4.40 -3.87
CA GLY A 254 -6.54 3.12 -3.88
C GLY A 254 -6.13 2.65 -2.48
N LEU A 255 -6.27 1.35 -2.21
CA LEU A 255 -5.84 0.70 -0.97
C LEU A 255 -4.54 -0.07 -1.18
N ARG A 256 -3.60 0.13 -0.27
CA ARG A 256 -2.32 -0.56 -0.24
C ARG A 256 -2.04 -1.15 1.14
N GLN A 257 -1.30 -2.24 1.16
CA GLN A 257 -0.70 -2.78 2.39
C GLN A 257 0.73 -3.21 2.09
N ASN A 258 1.67 -2.87 2.98
CA ASN A 258 3.09 -3.15 2.83
C ASN A 258 3.63 -2.66 1.47
N SER A 259 3.21 -1.45 1.09
CA SER A 259 3.57 -0.78 -0.16
C SER A 259 3.17 -1.51 -1.46
N ALA A 260 2.32 -2.53 -1.39
CA ALA A 260 1.68 -3.14 -2.56
C ALA A 260 0.19 -2.79 -2.61
N TYR A 261 -0.38 -2.65 -3.81
CA TYR A 261 -1.83 -2.61 -3.97
C TYR A 261 -2.43 -3.96 -3.57
N VAL A 262 -3.51 -3.93 -2.79
CA VAL A 262 -4.20 -5.13 -2.30
C VAL A 262 -5.67 -5.10 -2.71
N PRO A 263 -6.36 -6.25 -2.81
CA PRO A 263 -7.80 -6.26 -3.08
C PRO A 263 -8.55 -5.39 -2.06
N ILE A 264 -9.31 -4.41 -2.54
CA ILE A 264 -10.13 -3.56 -1.67
C ILE A 264 -11.37 -4.30 -1.18
N ALA A 265 -11.83 -5.31 -1.92
CA ALA A 265 -12.92 -6.17 -1.50
C ALA A 265 -12.63 -6.86 -0.16
N GLY A 266 -13.66 -6.98 0.68
CA GLY A 266 -13.60 -7.55 2.03
C GLY A 266 -13.15 -6.56 3.09
N HIS A 267 -12.41 -5.51 2.73
CA HIS A 267 -11.98 -4.47 3.67
C HIS A 267 -13.12 -3.56 4.09
N ASP A 268 -13.14 -3.19 5.36
CA ASP A 268 -14.05 -2.18 5.88
C ASP A 268 -13.51 -0.78 5.59
N ILE A 269 -14.31 0.12 5.03
CA ILE A 269 -13.96 1.55 4.86
C ILE A 269 -15.21 2.38 5.12
N GLY A 270 -15.17 3.24 6.14
CA GLY A 270 -16.33 4.04 6.56
C GLY A 270 -17.53 3.20 6.98
N LYS A 271 -17.28 2.01 7.55
CA LYS A 271 -18.28 0.99 7.91
C LYS A 271 -19.00 0.34 6.72
N TRP A 272 -18.40 0.41 5.53
CA TRP A 272 -18.81 -0.35 4.36
C TRP A 272 -17.82 -1.47 4.08
N VAL A 273 -18.32 -2.67 3.80
CA VAL A 273 -17.52 -3.79 3.27
C VAL A 273 -17.59 -3.76 1.75
N LEU A 274 -16.48 -3.45 1.09
CA LEU A 274 -16.40 -3.41 -0.36
C LEU A 274 -16.48 -4.82 -0.94
N ALA A 275 -17.07 -4.97 -2.13
CA ALA A 275 -17.20 -6.25 -2.81
C ALA A 275 -17.07 -6.10 -4.32
N ASN A 276 -16.25 -6.95 -4.92
CA ASN A 276 -16.04 -7.01 -6.36
C ASN A 276 -17.33 -7.38 -7.11
N GLY A 277 -17.45 -6.89 -8.34
CA GLY A 277 -18.38 -7.43 -9.32
C GLY A 277 -17.76 -8.56 -10.15
N ALA A 278 -18.40 -8.91 -11.25
CA ALA A 278 -17.89 -9.92 -12.18
C ALA A 278 -16.72 -9.42 -13.03
N ALA A 279 -16.56 -8.10 -13.15
CA ALA A 279 -15.48 -7.43 -13.85
C ALA A 279 -15.08 -6.12 -13.16
N ALA A 280 -14.00 -5.49 -13.61
CA ALA A 280 -13.56 -4.19 -13.13
C ALA A 280 -14.67 -3.15 -13.26
N TYR A 281 -14.70 -2.20 -12.33
CA TYR A 281 -15.67 -1.12 -12.24
C TYR A 281 -17.10 -1.56 -11.90
N GLN A 282 -17.33 -2.88 -11.76
CA GLN A 282 -18.57 -3.45 -11.24
C GLN A 282 -18.44 -3.76 -9.75
N GLY A 283 -19.56 -4.14 -9.12
CA GLY A 283 -19.60 -4.45 -7.68
C GLY A 283 -20.18 -3.30 -6.88
N GLY A 284 -19.75 -3.18 -5.63
CA GLY A 284 -20.36 -2.25 -4.69
C GLY A 284 -19.84 -2.40 -3.27
N ALA A 285 -20.69 -2.03 -2.31
CA ALA A 285 -20.37 -2.07 -0.89
C ALA A 285 -21.59 -2.44 -0.04
N ARG A 286 -21.35 -3.09 1.10
CA ARG A 286 -22.36 -3.46 2.10
C ARG A 286 -22.22 -2.68 3.40
N HIS A 287 -23.33 -2.21 3.95
CA HIS A 287 -23.41 -1.71 5.32
C HIS A 287 -24.57 -2.41 6.02
N GLY A 288 -24.26 -3.38 6.88
CA GLY A 288 -25.25 -4.38 7.30
C GLY A 288 -25.84 -5.10 6.08
N SER A 289 -27.16 -5.17 5.98
CA SER A 289 -27.86 -5.77 4.84
C SER A 289 -28.03 -4.83 3.65
N ALA A 290 -27.79 -3.52 3.81
CA ALA A 290 -27.87 -2.57 2.72
C ALA A 290 -26.75 -2.80 1.69
N TRP A 291 -27.10 -2.69 0.40
CA TRP A 291 -26.17 -2.78 -0.72
C TRP A 291 -26.18 -1.48 -1.52
N ALA A 292 -25.00 -0.94 -1.80
CA ALA A 292 -24.79 0.15 -2.73
C ALA A 292 -23.89 -0.34 -3.86
N GLY A 293 -24.46 -0.56 -5.04
CA GLY A 293 -23.69 -0.89 -6.24
C GLY A 293 -22.98 0.33 -6.83
N ALA A 294 -22.22 0.12 -7.91
CA ALA A 294 -21.77 1.22 -8.76
C ALA A 294 -22.95 2.13 -9.15
N GLY A 295 -22.75 3.44 -9.06
CA GLY A 295 -23.78 4.49 -9.17
C GLY A 295 -24.57 4.75 -7.88
N GLY A 296 -24.40 3.92 -6.84
CA GLY A 296 -25.08 4.05 -5.56
C GLY A 296 -24.40 5.04 -4.60
N GLY A 297 -25.16 5.52 -3.60
CA GLY A 297 -24.64 6.42 -2.57
C GLY A 297 -24.03 5.67 -1.39
N LEU A 298 -22.84 6.09 -0.96
CA LEU A 298 -22.18 5.65 0.26
C LEU A 298 -22.23 6.76 1.29
N TYR A 299 -22.89 6.52 2.43
CA TYR A 299 -22.87 7.43 3.58
C TYR A 299 -21.63 7.20 4.42
N ASN A 300 -20.93 8.26 4.82
CA ASN A 300 -19.75 8.13 5.67
C ASN A 300 -20.12 8.09 7.15
N TYR A 301 -20.17 6.88 7.71
CA TYR A 301 -20.41 6.63 9.13
C TYR A 301 -19.18 6.88 10.03
N GLY A 302 -18.05 7.31 9.46
CA GLY A 302 -16.76 7.36 10.13
C GLY A 302 -16.06 5.99 10.19
N ALA A 303 -14.88 5.94 10.81
CA ALA A 303 -14.12 4.70 10.95
C ALA A 303 -14.84 3.67 11.84
N LEU A 304 -14.63 2.39 11.55
CA LEU A 304 -14.97 1.30 12.46
C LEU A 304 -13.79 1.07 13.42
N GLY A 305 -14.06 1.08 14.73
CA GLY A 305 -13.03 0.76 15.73
C GLY A 305 -12.62 -0.71 15.68
N PHE A 306 -11.39 -1.03 16.07
CA PHE A 306 -10.87 -2.41 16.01
C PHE A 306 -11.52 -3.40 16.98
N ASN A 307 -12.29 -2.89 17.96
CA ASN A 307 -13.14 -3.66 18.87
C ASN A 307 -14.64 -3.47 18.57
N GLN A 308 -14.98 -3.03 17.36
CA GLN A 308 -16.35 -2.80 16.94
C GLN A 308 -16.74 -3.74 15.79
N GLY A 309 -18.05 -3.93 15.62
CA GLY A 309 -18.63 -4.60 14.48
C GLY A 309 -19.87 -3.85 13.98
N VAL A 310 -20.18 -4.01 12.69
CA VAL A 310 -21.44 -3.56 12.09
C VAL A 310 -22.40 -4.74 12.08
N VAL A 311 -23.62 -4.54 12.56
CA VAL A 311 -24.66 -5.58 12.51
C VAL A 311 -25.10 -5.81 11.07
N ASP A 312 -24.99 -7.05 10.63
CA ASP A 312 -25.51 -7.58 9.37
C ASP A 312 -26.53 -8.69 9.71
N ALA A 313 -27.79 -8.29 9.89
CA ALA A 313 -28.89 -9.19 10.22
C ALA A 313 -29.29 -10.11 9.05
N ASN A 314 -28.52 -10.13 7.97
CA ASN A 314 -28.74 -10.94 6.78
C ASN A 314 -30.16 -10.84 6.20
N GLY A 315 -30.67 -9.60 6.11
CA GLY A 315 -32.02 -9.29 5.64
C GLY A 315 -33.13 -9.38 6.70
N GLY A 316 -32.83 -9.82 7.92
CA GLY A 316 -33.80 -9.92 9.02
C GLY A 316 -34.17 -8.60 9.71
N GLY A 317 -33.52 -7.49 9.34
CA GLY A 317 -33.78 -6.14 9.86
C GLY A 317 -33.27 -5.87 11.28
N VAL A 318 -33.22 -6.88 12.15
CA VAL A 318 -32.70 -6.78 13.52
C VAL A 318 -31.96 -8.05 13.95
N LEU A 319 -31.01 -7.89 14.87
CA LEU A 319 -30.29 -8.97 15.55
C LEU A 319 -30.72 -9.06 17.01
N THR A 320 -31.11 -10.25 17.46
CA THR A 320 -31.53 -10.47 18.86
C THR A 320 -30.33 -10.41 19.80
N ARG A 321 -30.42 -9.60 20.87
CA ARG A 321 -29.50 -9.61 22.01
C ARG A 321 -29.94 -10.63 23.04
N ARG A 322 -28.98 -11.29 23.67
CA ARG A 322 -29.24 -12.37 24.64
C ARG A 322 -28.48 -12.16 25.94
N ALA A 323 -28.98 -12.77 27.01
CA ALA A 323 -28.34 -12.75 28.32
C ALA A 323 -27.05 -13.61 28.40
N GLY A 324 -26.80 -14.45 27.40
CA GLY A 324 -25.62 -15.30 27.31
C GLY A 324 -25.38 -15.80 25.88
N PRO A 325 -24.26 -16.51 25.65
CA PRO A 325 -23.85 -16.98 24.33
C PRO A 325 -24.67 -18.20 23.88
N GLY A 326 -25.91 -17.97 23.43
CA GLY A 326 -26.71 -19.03 22.83
C GLY A 326 -28.22 -18.80 22.85
N THR A 327 -28.96 -19.58 22.05
CA THR A 327 -30.43 -19.45 21.93
C THR A 327 -31.21 -19.86 23.19
N GLY A 328 -30.60 -20.65 24.07
CA GLY A 328 -31.20 -21.02 25.37
C GLY A 328 -31.22 -19.87 26.40
N TYR A 329 -30.48 -18.78 26.16
CA TYR A 329 -30.49 -17.61 27.03
C TYR A 329 -31.62 -16.64 26.66
N GLY A 330 -32.18 -16.00 27.69
CA GLY A 330 -33.28 -15.03 27.55
C GLY A 330 -32.94 -13.88 26.61
N SER A 331 -33.94 -13.41 25.86
CA SER A 331 -33.83 -12.25 24.97
C SER A 331 -33.78 -10.95 25.77
N LEU A 332 -32.86 -10.05 25.41
CA LEU A 332 -32.69 -8.71 25.99
C LEU A 332 -33.06 -7.61 24.97
N GLY A 333 -33.96 -7.93 24.05
CA GLY A 333 -34.35 -7.08 22.93
C GLY A 333 -33.47 -7.30 21.69
N SER A 334 -33.32 -6.27 20.87
CA SER A 334 -32.63 -6.37 19.59
C SER A 334 -31.76 -5.14 19.27
N VAL A 335 -30.87 -5.31 18.30
CA VAL A 335 -30.07 -4.26 17.66
C VAL A 335 -30.46 -4.19 16.20
N ALA A 336 -30.60 -2.98 15.64
CA ALA A 336 -30.93 -2.80 14.23
C ALA A 336 -29.80 -3.26 13.30
N ASP A 337 -30.17 -3.72 12.10
CA ASP A 337 -29.24 -3.90 10.98
C ASP A 337 -28.52 -2.58 10.66
N GLY A 338 -27.23 -2.66 10.32
CA GLY A 338 -26.35 -1.50 10.11
C GLY A 338 -25.85 -0.82 11.39
N ALA A 339 -26.41 -1.13 12.56
CA ALA A 339 -25.93 -0.53 13.80
C ALA A 339 -24.48 -0.94 14.11
N THR A 340 -23.72 -0.02 14.70
CA THR A 340 -22.37 -0.33 15.23
C THR A 340 -22.48 -0.80 16.67
N VAL A 341 -21.86 -1.93 16.99
CA VAL A 341 -21.74 -2.45 18.36
C VAL A 341 -20.28 -2.49 18.80
N THR A 342 -20.03 -2.32 20.10
CA THR A 342 -18.69 -2.45 20.70
C THR A 342 -18.60 -3.79 21.43
N ILE A 343 -17.55 -4.56 21.14
CA ILE A 343 -17.34 -5.92 21.62
C ILE A 343 -16.33 -5.91 22.77
N SER A 344 -16.72 -6.47 23.90
CA SER A 344 -15.89 -6.58 25.11
C SER A 344 -15.00 -7.82 25.09
N CYS A 345 -15.57 -8.97 24.73
CA CYS A 345 -14.89 -10.27 24.60
C CYS A 345 -15.83 -11.24 23.86
N SER A 346 -15.35 -12.42 23.52
CA SER A 346 -16.13 -13.44 22.80
C SER A 346 -16.17 -14.78 23.56
N ALA A 347 -17.18 -15.62 23.29
CA ALA A 347 -17.30 -16.98 23.81
C ALA A 347 -18.00 -17.89 22.79
N ASN A 348 -17.83 -19.20 22.93
CA ASN A 348 -18.55 -20.16 22.09
C ASN A 348 -19.95 -20.45 22.65
N GLY A 349 -20.90 -20.65 21.75
CA GLY A 349 -22.31 -20.89 22.06
C GLY A 349 -23.02 -21.69 20.98
N THR A 350 -24.34 -21.57 20.90
CA THR A 350 -25.12 -22.23 19.84
C THR A 350 -24.77 -21.65 18.47
N SER A 351 -24.47 -22.52 17.49
CA SER A 351 -24.08 -22.10 16.13
C SER A 351 -25.20 -21.40 15.37
N HIS A 352 -24.83 -20.39 14.58
CA HIS A 352 -25.72 -19.69 13.66
C HIS A 352 -25.07 -19.57 12.29
N THR A 353 -25.90 -19.48 11.25
CA THR A 353 -25.47 -19.20 9.89
C THR A 353 -25.98 -17.82 9.48
N GLY A 354 -25.04 -16.95 9.13
CA GLY A 354 -25.32 -15.63 8.58
C GLY A 354 -24.62 -15.45 7.23
N ARG A 355 -24.47 -14.20 6.80
CA ARG A 355 -23.91 -13.88 5.48
C ARG A 355 -22.47 -14.38 5.30
N TYR A 356 -21.69 -14.36 6.38
CA TYR A 356 -20.27 -14.70 6.37
C TYR A 356 -20.00 -16.18 6.66
N GLY A 357 -21.07 -17.00 6.75
CA GLY A 357 -21.00 -18.43 7.00
C GLY A 357 -21.54 -18.84 8.37
N THR A 358 -21.20 -20.07 8.77
CA THR A 358 -21.62 -20.68 10.03
C THR A 358 -20.55 -20.50 11.10
N THR A 359 -20.94 -20.03 12.29
CA THR A 359 -20.03 -19.88 13.43
C THR A 359 -20.72 -20.18 14.76
N ALA A 360 -19.95 -20.71 15.71
CA ALA A 360 -20.36 -20.87 17.11
C ALA A 360 -19.92 -19.68 17.98
N LEU A 361 -19.25 -18.68 17.40
CA LEU A 361 -18.75 -17.51 18.11
C LEU A 361 -19.90 -16.56 18.47
N TRP A 362 -19.87 -16.08 19.71
CA TRP A 362 -20.75 -15.06 20.26
C TRP A 362 -19.92 -13.93 20.85
N ASN A 363 -20.39 -12.72 20.66
CA ASN A 363 -19.71 -11.52 21.14
C ASN A 363 -20.50 -10.90 22.29
N ARG A 364 -19.83 -10.70 23.43
CA ARG A 364 -20.35 -9.92 24.55
C ARG A 364 -20.17 -8.44 24.24
N LEU A 365 -21.27 -7.71 24.19
CA LEU A 365 -21.27 -6.27 23.95
C LEU A 365 -20.86 -5.51 25.21
N SER A 366 -20.57 -4.21 25.06
CA SER A 366 -20.19 -3.33 26.18
C SER A 366 -21.29 -3.17 27.24
N ASP A 367 -22.56 -3.38 26.89
CA ASP A 367 -23.70 -3.39 27.83
C ASP A 367 -23.87 -4.73 28.56
N GLY A 368 -23.02 -5.72 28.25
CA GLY A 368 -23.03 -7.06 28.83
C GLY A 368 -23.97 -8.05 28.18
N SER A 369 -24.77 -7.63 27.20
CA SER A 369 -25.58 -8.53 26.37
C SER A 369 -24.71 -9.27 25.34
N TRP A 370 -25.28 -10.30 24.71
CA TRP A 370 -24.60 -11.15 23.75
C TRP A 370 -25.31 -11.18 22.41
N VAL A 371 -24.53 -11.17 21.33
CA VAL A 371 -25.03 -11.35 19.96
C VAL A 371 -24.18 -12.40 19.25
N SER A 372 -24.78 -13.13 18.30
CA SER A 372 -24.01 -14.09 17.51
C SER A 372 -23.12 -13.36 16.50
N ASP A 373 -21.87 -13.80 16.40
CA ASP A 373 -20.88 -13.28 15.45
C ASP A 373 -21.28 -13.50 13.98
N ALA A 374 -22.12 -14.52 13.72
CA ALA A 374 -22.63 -14.82 12.37
C ALA A 374 -23.32 -13.62 11.69
N TYR A 375 -23.78 -12.65 12.49
CA TYR A 375 -24.50 -11.45 12.05
C TYR A 375 -23.71 -10.17 12.33
N LEU A 376 -22.38 -10.24 12.50
CA LEU A 376 -21.52 -9.07 12.63
C LEU A 376 -20.47 -9.07 11.51
N SER A 377 -20.29 -7.90 10.91
CA SER A 377 -19.11 -7.58 10.13
C SER A 377 -18.05 -6.96 11.05
N THR A 378 -16.97 -7.71 11.29
CA THR A 378 -15.86 -7.30 12.16
C THR A 378 -14.53 -7.24 11.42
N GLY A 379 -14.47 -7.71 10.17
CA GLY A 379 -13.27 -7.76 9.35
C GLY A 379 -12.31 -8.92 9.67
N VAL A 380 -12.65 -9.82 10.59
CA VAL A 380 -11.85 -11.03 10.92
C VAL A 380 -12.76 -12.22 11.21
N ASN A 381 -12.26 -13.44 10.94
CA ASN A 381 -12.94 -14.68 11.31
C ASN A 381 -12.45 -15.19 12.68
N GLY A 382 -12.78 -14.46 13.74
CA GLY A 382 -12.40 -14.81 15.12
C GLY A 382 -12.66 -13.71 16.15
N PRO A 383 -12.36 -13.95 17.44
CA PRO A 383 -12.54 -12.97 18.51
C PRO A 383 -11.73 -11.70 18.25
N ILE A 384 -12.39 -10.53 18.22
CA ILE A 384 -11.72 -9.26 17.94
C ILE A 384 -11.17 -8.56 19.18
N ASN A 385 -11.64 -8.97 20.36
CA ASN A 385 -11.25 -8.40 21.65
C ASN A 385 -11.03 -9.51 22.71
N GLY A 386 -10.46 -10.64 22.29
CA GLY A 386 -10.15 -11.77 23.16
C GLY A 386 -11.36 -12.59 23.62
N TRP A 387 -11.07 -13.62 24.41
CA TRP A 387 -12.08 -14.52 24.98
C TRP A 387 -12.54 -14.03 26.36
N CYS A 388 -13.82 -14.24 26.65
CA CYS A 388 -14.32 -14.34 28.02
C CYS A 388 -14.01 -15.79 28.52
#